data_AF-A0A836IV08-F1
#
_entry.id   AF-A0A836IV08-F1
#
_cell.length_a   1.000
_cell.length_b   1.000
_cell.length_c   1.000
_cell.angle_alpha   90.00
_cell.angle_beta   90.00
_cell.angle_gamma   90.00
#
_symmetry.space_group_name_H-M   'P 1'
#
loop_
_entity.id
_entity.type
_entity.pdbx_description
1 polymer ?
#
loop_
_entity_poly.entity_id
_entity_poly.type
_entity_poly.pdbx_seq_one_letter_code
_entity_poly.pdbx_strand_id
1 'polypeptide(L)'
;MGSATSKDRYERAATTGILTLDKGSVASWSSLAKGLKGLPSLRTMTITHNTLRDPVPAAFTTLSLWGTLVSLDLSHNRLGCACALGSDVPLSKRHVEEALTRITGAPRTNASGDTTRLPLESLNISANDLHMLPPFLAVRFPRLRRLVCTDNKRALEVPLSLARCIGTSSSLEVVSLERNQLKAFIIADDTSDQPFPALRELLLDQNHLNGTVDLGFVAGKEAPVMPSLRRISLNAQTGKEPLRCISPAIFIHCPGLNSLSFQGNSREEELHDLLVQSDSYCSWQEQQRAVVNKKLHAGGQAELI
;
A
#
# COMPACT_ATOMS: atom_id res chain seq x y z
N MET A 1 24.13 11.59 26.78
CA MET A 1 22.75 11.15 27.09
C MET A 1 22.74 9.63 27.07
N GLY A 2 22.46 8.99 28.21
CA GLY A 2 22.70 7.56 28.43
C GLY A 2 21.90 6.67 27.48
N SER A 3 22.59 5.75 26.81
CA SER A 3 21.94 4.70 26.04
C SER A 3 21.16 3.81 27.01
N ALA A 4 19.83 3.92 27.01
CA ALA A 4 18.96 2.96 27.69
C ALA A 4 19.35 1.55 27.24
N THR A 5 19.52 0.64 28.20
CA THR A 5 19.91 -0.73 27.86
C THR A 5 18.79 -1.39 27.05
N SER A 6 19.11 -2.46 26.33
CA SER A 6 18.09 -3.23 25.58
C SER A 6 16.94 -3.64 26.51
N LYS A 7 17.24 -4.04 27.75
CA LYS A 7 16.27 -4.46 28.77
C LYS A 7 15.30 -3.34 29.14
N ASP A 8 15.80 -2.13 29.39
CA ASP A 8 14.96 -0.98 29.78
C ASP A 8 13.93 -0.63 28.70
N ARG A 9 14.27 -0.86 27.41
CA ARG A 9 13.36 -0.61 26.29
C ARG A 9 12.19 -1.58 26.28
N TYR A 10 12.44 -2.87 26.51
CA TYR A 10 11.38 -3.88 26.57
C TYR A 10 10.49 -3.69 27.82
N GLU A 11 11.07 -3.38 28.98
CA GLU A 11 10.30 -3.09 30.20
C GLU A 11 9.40 -1.86 30.04
N ARG A 12 9.92 -0.79 29.42
CA ARG A 12 9.11 0.39 29.09
C ARG A 12 7.99 0.04 28.12
N ALA A 13 8.29 -0.72 27.07
CA ALA A 13 7.30 -1.16 26.09
C ALA A 13 6.19 -2.01 26.70
N ALA A 14 6.48 -2.79 27.75
CA ALA A 14 5.47 -3.55 28.48
C ALA A 14 4.46 -2.63 29.19
N THR A 15 4.90 -1.45 29.62
CA THR A 15 4.04 -0.46 30.29
C THR A 15 3.34 0.47 29.31
N THR A 16 4.04 0.93 28.27
CA THR A 16 3.53 1.93 27.33
C THR A 16 2.78 1.33 26.14
N GLY A 17 2.99 0.04 25.85
CA GLY A 17 2.52 -0.59 24.62
C GLY A 17 3.24 -0.11 23.36
N ILE A 18 4.35 0.62 23.50
CA ILE A 18 5.12 1.20 22.38
C ILE A 18 6.57 0.72 22.47
N LEU A 19 7.05 0.09 21.40
CA LEU A 19 8.42 -0.38 21.27
C LEU A 19 9.09 0.26 20.06
N THR A 20 10.23 0.90 20.29
CA THR A 20 11.08 1.46 19.23
C THR A 20 12.47 0.85 19.32
N LEU A 21 12.89 0.20 18.23
CA LEU A 21 14.19 -0.42 18.05
C LEU A 21 14.84 0.15 16.80
N ASP A 22 15.83 1.01 16.98
CA ASP A 22 16.54 1.68 15.89
C ASP A 22 18.04 1.36 15.88
N LYS A 23 18.73 1.81 14.81
CA LYS A 23 20.20 1.92 14.71
C LYS A 23 20.97 0.62 14.99
N GLY A 24 20.58 -0.46 14.32
CA GLY A 24 21.27 -1.75 14.42
C GLY A 24 21.10 -2.48 15.76
N SER A 25 20.10 -2.09 16.56
CA SER A 25 19.74 -2.81 17.79
C SER A 25 19.22 -4.23 17.56
N VAL A 26 18.80 -4.56 16.34
CA VAL A 26 18.26 -5.87 15.96
C VAL A 26 19.03 -6.43 14.77
N ALA A 27 19.75 -7.54 15.01
CA ALA A 27 20.49 -8.24 13.96
C ALA A 27 19.73 -9.43 13.35
N SER A 28 18.76 -10.01 14.07
CA SER A 28 18.02 -11.20 13.60
C SER A 28 16.59 -11.29 14.15
N TRP A 29 15.72 -11.96 13.39
CA TRP A 29 14.35 -12.24 13.79
C TRP A 29 14.25 -13.08 15.07
N SER A 30 15.18 -14.00 15.28
CA SER A 30 15.18 -14.86 16.48
C SER A 30 15.49 -14.07 17.74
N SER A 31 16.42 -13.12 17.68
CA SER A 31 16.71 -12.20 18.80
C SER A 31 15.51 -11.30 19.08
N LEU A 32 14.90 -10.74 18.03
CA LEU A 32 13.72 -9.92 18.15
C LEU A 32 12.55 -10.68 18.80
N ALA A 33 12.23 -11.87 18.27
CA ALA A 33 11.13 -12.70 18.77
C ALA A 33 11.31 -13.06 20.26
N LYS A 34 12.54 -13.32 20.72
CA LYS A 34 12.82 -13.57 22.15
C LYS A 34 12.43 -12.37 23.03
N GLY A 35 12.82 -11.15 22.64
CA GLY A 35 12.46 -9.94 23.39
C GLY A 35 10.97 -9.62 23.36
N LEU A 36 10.28 -10.00 22.28
CA LEU A 36 8.85 -9.73 22.09
C LEU A 36 7.91 -10.70 22.81
N LYS A 37 8.38 -11.88 23.22
CA LYS A 37 7.55 -12.88 23.93
C LYS A 37 6.89 -12.34 25.20
N GLY A 38 7.52 -11.38 25.86
CA GLY A 38 7.01 -10.76 27.09
C GLY A 38 6.09 -9.55 26.87
N LEU A 39 5.73 -9.22 25.63
CA LEU A 39 5.00 -7.99 25.29
C LEU A 39 3.64 -8.25 24.62
N PRO A 40 2.70 -8.97 25.27
CA PRO A 40 1.42 -9.34 24.65
C PRO A 40 0.49 -8.14 24.40
N SER A 41 0.71 -7.02 25.08
CA SER A 41 -0.13 -5.80 25.01
C SER A 41 0.44 -4.72 24.08
N LEU A 42 1.43 -5.06 23.26
CA LEU A 42 2.10 -4.09 22.41
C LEU A 42 1.19 -3.61 21.27
N ARG A 43 0.96 -2.29 21.19
CA ARG A 43 0.10 -1.66 20.18
C ARG A 43 0.89 -1.06 19.03
N THR A 44 2.09 -0.55 19.30
CA THR A 44 2.95 0.09 18.30
C THR A 44 4.35 -0.48 18.35
N MET A 45 4.85 -0.92 17.20
CA MET A 45 6.19 -1.45 17.05
C MET A 45 6.89 -0.76 15.89
N THR A 46 8.04 -0.16 16.18
CA THR A 46 8.90 0.50 15.19
C THR A 46 10.27 -0.15 15.23
N ILE A 47 10.65 -0.84 14.15
CA ILE A 47 11.94 -1.50 13.98
C ILE A 47 12.58 -0.95 12.71
N THR A 48 13.31 0.16 12.84
CA THR A 48 13.84 0.89 11.67
C THR A 48 15.35 1.02 11.71
N HIS A 49 16.00 1.20 10.56
CA HIS A 49 17.46 1.36 10.49
C HIS A 49 18.21 0.17 11.13
N ASN A 50 17.75 -1.05 10.87
CA ASN A 50 18.38 -2.28 11.33
C ASN A 50 18.87 -3.10 10.13
N THR A 51 19.50 -4.25 10.40
CA THR A 51 20.10 -5.11 9.36
C THR A 51 19.28 -6.37 9.09
N LEU A 52 17.98 -6.36 9.37
CA LEU A 52 17.11 -7.50 9.11
C LEU A 52 17.08 -7.77 7.60
N ARG A 53 17.70 -8.87 7.19
CA ARG A 53 17.82 -9.27 5.77
C ARG A 53 16.96 -10.47 5.43
N ASP A 54 16.91 -11.43 6.34
CA ASP A 54 16.15 -12.65 6.17
C ASP A 54 14.66 -12.35 5.98
N PRO A 55 13.93 -13.14 5.18
CA PRO A 55 12.49 -13.04 5.07
C PRO A 55 11.82 -13.01 6.45
N VAL A 56 10.71 -12.26 6.57
CA VAL A 56 9.88 -12.31 7.77
C VAL A 56 9.47 -13.76 8.04
N PRO A 57 9.84 -14.37 9.18
CA PRO A 57 9.54 -15.78 9.44
C PRO A 57 8.10 -15.94 9.96
N ALA A 58 7.45 -17.05 9.62
CA ALA A 58 6.10 -17.34 10.15
C ALA A 58 6.06 -17.40 11.68
N ALA A 59 7.14 -17.84 12.34
CA ALA A 59 7.24 -17.82 13.80
C ALA A 59 7.19 -16.40 14.41
N PHE A 60 7.49 -15.35 13.63
CA PHE A 60 7.31 -13.98 14.07
C PHE A 60 5.85 -13.56 14.00
N THR A 61 5.10 -14.04 12.99
CA THR A 61 3.68 -13.66 12.79
C THR A 61 2.70 -14.41 13.69
N THR A 62 3.17 -15.43 14.41
CA THR A 62 2.40 -16.18 15.43
C THR A 62 2.61 -15.70 16.86
N LEU A 63 3.40 -14.64 17.09
CA LEU A 63 3.59 -14.06 18.42
C LEU A 63 2.29 -13.46 18.96
N SER A 64 2.07 -13.58 20.28
CA SER A 64 0.83 -13.11 20.94
C SER A 64 0.57 -11.61 20.79
N LEU A 65 1.62 -10.80 20.63
CA LEU A 65 1.51 -9.35 20.39
C LEU A 65 0.65 -9.02 19.17
N TRP A 66 0.59 -9.90 18.17
CA TRP A 66 -0.20 -9.64 16.95
C TRP A 66 -1.69 -9.49 17.24
N GLY A 67 -2.18 -10.06 18.35
CA GLY A 67 -3.56 -9.87 18.79
C GLY A 67 -3.86 -8.45 19.30
N THR A 68 -2.85 -7.61 19.54
CA THR A 68 -3.01 -6.24 20.05
C THR A 68 -2.31 -5.18 19.20
N LEU A 69 -1.43 -5.59 18.28
CA LEU A 69 -0.64 -4.68 17.45
C LEU A 69 -1.50 -3.94 16.43
N VAL A 70 -1.47 -2.60 16.52
CA VAL A 70 -2.22 -1.67 15.66
C VAL A 70 -1.30 -1.05 14.60
N SER A 71 -0.04 -0.81 14.93
CA SER A 71 0.92 -0.17 14.03
C SER A 71 2.26 -0.90 14.02
N LEU A 72 2.72 -1.23 12.82
CA LEU A 72 4.01 -1.86 12.57
C LEU A 72 4.81 -1.06 11.55
N ASP A 73 6.02 -0.66 11.93
CA ASP A 73 7.01 -0.06 11.03
C ASP A 73 8.26 -0.94 10.99
N LEU A 74 8.56 -1.48 9.81
CA LEU A 74 9.75 -2.27 9.49
C LEU A 74 10.66 -1.56 8.47
N SER A 75 10.50 -0.25 8.32
CA SER A 75 11.21 0.52 7.29
C SER A 75 12.72 0.57 7.50
N HIS A 76 13.48 0.88 6.46
CA HIS A 76 14.94 1.01 6.53
C HIS A 76 15.63 -0.26 7.08
N ASN A 77 15.27 -1.42 6.55
CA ASN A 77 15.94 -2.68 6.79
C ASN A 77 16.54 -3.20 5.46
N ARG A 78 16.77 -4.51 5.35
CA ARG A 78 17.23 -5.18 4.12
C ARG A 78 16.32 -6.34 3.75
N LEU A 79 15.03 -6.21 4.09
CA LEU A 79 14.08 -7.31 3.96
C LEU A 79 13.89 -7.64 2.48
N GLY A 80 14.30 -8.84 2.09
CA GLY A 80 14.05 -9.35 0.74
C GLY A 80 12.60 -9.80 0.54
N CYS A 81 11.89 -10.16 1.62
CA CYS A 81 10.54 -10.69 1.57
C CYS A 81 9.80 -10.45 2.88
N ALA A 82 8.53 -10.04 2.77
CA ALA A 82 7.62 -9.88 3.91
C ALA A 82 6.33 -10.69 3.74
N CYS A 83 6.31 -11.70 2.87
CA CYS A 83 5.09 -12.43 2.52
C CYS A 83 4.41 -13.14 3.70
N ALA A 84 5.17 -13.54 4.73
CA ALA A 84 4.60 -14.12 5.95
C ALA A 84 3.67 -13.14 6.70
N LEU A 85 3.79 -11.82 6.48
CA LEU A 85 2.90 -10.84 7.09
C LEU A 85 1.45 -11.03 6.67
N GLY A 86 1.17 -11.58 5.49
CA GLY A 86 -0.19 -11.80 5.01
C GLY A 86 -0.67 -13.26 5.10
N SER A 87 0.16 -14.19 5.59
CA SER A 87 -0.21 -15.61 5.68
C SER A 87 0.38 -16.29 6.92
N ASP A 88 -0.43 -17.10 7.60
CA ASP A 88 0.03 -17.94 8.72
C ASP A 88 0.86 -19.15 8.23
N VAL A 89 0.84 -19.42 6.93
CA VAL A 89 1.52 -20.56 6.36
C VAL A 89 3.00 -20.25 6.21
N PRO A 90 3.90 -21.07 6.79
CA PRO A 90 5.33 -20.96 6.56
C PRO A 90 5.63 -20.97 5.07
N LEU A 91 6.38 -19.98 4.61
CA LEU A 91 6.85 -19.94 3.24
C LEU A 91 8.19 -20.67 3.17
N SER A 92 8.40 -21.44 2.10
CA SER A 92 9.68 -22.11 1.87
C SER A 92 10.72 -21.12 1.35
N LYS A 93 11.92 -21.61 1.00
CA LYS A 93 12.93 -20.81 0.29
C LYS A 93 12.45 -20.32 -1.09
N ARG A 94 11.36 -20.89 -1.63
CA ARG A 94 10.68 -20.48 -2.88
C ARG A 94 9.43 -19.63 -2.63
N HIS A 95 9.45 -18.84 -1.55
CA HIS A 95 8.34 -18.01 -1.10
C HIS A 95 7.70 -17.12 -2.18
N VAL A 96 8.46 -16.69 -3.21
CA VAL A 96 7.96 -15.85 -4.31
C VAL A 96 7.03 -16.62 -5.23
N GLU A 97 7.49 -17.78 -5.70
CA GLU A 97 6.73 -18.68 -6.58
C GLU A 97 5.50 -19.22 -5.85
N GLU A 98 5.65 -19.52 -4.56
CA GLU A 98 4.54 -19.91 -3.68
C GLU A 98 3.53 -18.78 -3.48
N ALA A 99 3.98 -17.54 -3.29
CA ALA A 99 3.09 -16.39 -3.18
C ALA A 99 2.34 -16.15 -4.50
N LEU A 100 3.05 -16.19 -5.63
CA LEU A 100 2.46 -16.00 -6.95
C LEU A 100 1.44 -17.08 -7.29
N THR A 101 1.77 -18.36 -7.06
CA THR A 101 0.84 -19.47 -7.28
C THR A 101 -0.41 -19.35 -6.42
N ARG A 102 -0.28 -18.89 -5.17
CA ARG A 102 -1.43 -18.60 -4.32
C ARG A 102 -2.27 -17.44 -4.84
N ILE A 103 -1.66 -16.35 -5.28
CA ILE A 103 -2.39 -15.20 -5.85
C ILE A 103 -3.17 -15.63 -7.10
N THR A 104 -2.51 -16.38 -8.01
CA THR A 104 -3.11 -16.83 -9.28
C THR A 104 -4.16 -17.92 -9.07
N GLY A 105 -3.97 -18.80 -8.08
CA GLY A 105 -4.88 -19.90 -7.76
C GLY A 105 -6.00 -19.55 -6.76
N ALA A 106 -5.95 -18.37 -6.12
CA ALA A 106 -6.95 -17.97 -5.13
C ALA A 106 -8.32 -17.74 -5.78
N PRO A 107 -9.43 -18.17 -5.14
CA PRO A 107 -10.77 -17.82 -5.60
C PRO A 107 -10.95 -16.29 -5.67
N ARG A 108 -11.78 -15.82 -6.60
CA ARG A 108 -12.06 -14.38 -6.83
C ARG A 108 -12.54 -13.66 -5.57
N THR A 109 -13.23 -14.37 -4.68
CA THR A 109 -13.59 -13.91 -3.34
C THR A 109 -12.58 -14.46 -2.34
N ASN A 110 -11.91 -13.59 -1.57
CA ASN A 110 -10.88 -13.98 -0.61
C ASN A 110 -11.43 -14.72 0.64
N ALA A 111 -12.54 -15.46 0.49
CA ALA A 111 -13.29 -16.10 1.56
C ALA A 111 -12.80 -17.52 1.92
N SER A 112 -11.60 -17.91 1.48
CA SER A 112 -11.10 -19.27 1.61
C SER A 112 -9.91 -19.34 2.56
N GLY A 113 -10.21 -19.53 3.85
CA GLY A 113 -9.24 -19.92 4.87
C GLY A 113 -9.58 -19.39 6.26
N ASP A 114 -9.45 -20.26 7.26
CA ASP A 114 -9.48 -20.02 8.71
C ASP A 114 -8.31 -19.12 9.17
N THR A 115 -8.13 -17.99 8.48
CA THR A 115 -7.04 -17.05 8.68
C THR A 115 -7.38 -16.16 9.86
N THR A 116 -6.44 -16.09 10.81
CA THR A 116 -6.64 -15.28 12.00
C THR A 116 -6.72 -13.81 11.60
N ARG A 117 -7.86 -13.17 11.87
CA ARG A 117 -8.05 -11.73 11.64
C ARG A 117 -7.42 -10.93 12.76
N LEU A 118 -6.47 -10.08 12.41
CA LEU A 118 -5.65 -9.31 13.34
C LEU A 118 -5.96 -7.81 13.23
N PRO A 119 -5.73 -7.03 14.31
CA PRO A 119 -6.20 -5.66 14.43
C PRO A 119 -5.28 -4.60 13.80
N LEU A 120 -4.27 -5.00 13.00
CA LEU A 120 -3.31 -4.06 12.43
C LEU A 120 -4.01 -3.03 11.53
N GLU A 121 -3.74 -1.75 11.77
CA GLU A 121 -4.31 -0.61 11.04
C GLU A 121 -3.27 0.12 10.18
N SER A 122 -1.98 0.05 10.53
CA SER A 122 -0.92 0.72 9.79
C SER A 122 0.29 -0.19 9.61
N LEU A 123 0.74 -0.34 8.37
CA LEU A 123 1.94 -1.08 8.00
C LEU A 123 2.88 -0.21 7.16
N ASN A 124 4.11 -0.05 7.63
CA ASN A 124 5.19 0.57 6.89
C ASN A 124 6.32 -0.45 6.64
N ILE A 125 6.62 -0.72 5.38
CA ILE A 125 7.68 -1.66 4.93
C ILE A 125 8.65 -0.99 3.94
N SER A 126 8.74 0.33 3.97
CA SER A 126 9.54 1.15 3.06
C SER A 126 11.05 0.96 3.22
N ALA A 127 11.84 1.40 2.25
CA ALA A 127 13.31 1.36 2.30
C ALA A 127 13.86 -0.03 2.63
N ASN A 128 13.37 -1.05 1.91
CA ASN A 128 13.80 -2.45 2.02
C ASN A 128 14.27 -2.98 0.65
N ASP A 129 14.50 -4.29 0.56
CA ASP A 129 14.86 -5.01 -0.67
C ASP A 129 13.67 -5.84 -1.18
N LEU A 130 12.44 -5.37 -0.97
CA LEU A 130 11.24 -6.12 -1.32
C LEU A 130 11.06 -6.20 -2.84
N HIS A 131 10.66 -7.38 -3.31
CA HIS A 131 10.34 -7.65 -4.71
C HIS A 131 8.84 -7.88 -4.93
N MET A 132 8.06 -8.05 -3.86
CA MET A 132 6.60 -8.23 -3.92
C MET A 132 5.96 -7.70 -2.62
N LEU A 133 4.73 -7.19 -2.72
CA LEU A 133 3.91 -6.91 -1.54
C LEU A 133 3.52 -8.21 -0.82
N PRO A 134 3.33 -8.21 0.52
CA PRO A 134 2.84 -9.38 1.21
C PRO A 134 1.44 -9.76 0.69
N PRO A 135 1.22 -11.02 0.26
CA PRO A 135 -0.06 -11.43 -0.30
C PRO A 135 -1.12 -11.54 0.79
N PHE A 136 -2.38 -11.23 0.48
CA PHE A 136 -3.53 -11.37 1.40
C PHE A 136 -3.46 -10.51 2.68
N LEU A 137 -2.71 -9.39 2.67
CA LEU A 137 -2.68 -8.45 3.80
C LEU A 137 -4.06 -8.01 4.26
N ALA A 138 -4.97 -7.68 3.35
CA ALA A 138 -6.32 -7.22 3.67
C ALA A 138 -7.19 -8.33 4.28
N VAL A 139 -6.90 -9.60 3.97
CA VAL A 139 -7.61 -10.75 4.54
C VAL A 139 -7.20 -10.93 6.00
N ARG A 140 -5.89 -10.89 6.26
CA ARG A 140 -5.33 -11.05 7.61
C ARG A 140 -5.52 -9.81 8.48
N PHE A 141 -5.45 -8.62 7.89
CA PHE A 141 -5.60 -7.33 8.55
C PHE A 141 -6.79 -6.57 7.94
N PRO A 142 -8.04 -6.99 8.22
CA PRO A 142 -9.23 -6.36 7.66
C PRO A 142 -9.44 -4.91 8.13
N ARG A 143 -8.70 -4.49 9.17
CA ARG A 143 -8.67 -3.11 9.67
C ARG A 143 -7.52 -2.29 9.11
N LEU A 144 -6.71 -2.82 8.19
CA LEU A 144 -5.58 -2.08 7.63
C LEU A 144 -6.07 -0.85 6.87
N ARG A 145 -5.69 0.34 7.35
CA ARG A 145 -6.04 1.65 6.80
C ARG A 145 -4.90 2.25 6.00
N ARG A 146 -3.65 1.99 6.38
CA ARG A 146 -2.47 2.57 5.76
C ARG A 146 -1.44 1.50 5.40
N LEU A 147 -1.11 1.42 4.11
CA LEU A 147 -0.02 0.61 3.59
C LEU A 147 1.02 1.53 2.93
N VAL A 148 2.20 1.60 3.54
CA VAL A 148 3.34 2.38 3.02
C VAL A 148 4.45 1.40 2.67
N CYS A 149 4.79 1.36 1.38
CA CYS A 149 5.87 0.53 0.87
C CYS A 149 6.60 1.37 -0.17
N THR A 150 7.45 2.29 0.25
CA THR A 150 8.19 3.20 -0.65
C THR A 150 9.67 2.86 -0.70
N ASP A 151 10.36 3.34 -1.74
CA ASP A 151 11.83 3.34 -1.80
C ASP A 151 12.46 1.94 -1.66
N ASN A 152 11.83 0.91 -2.25
CA ASN A 152 12.46 -0.42 -2.28
C ASN A 152 13.50 -0.50 -3.40
N LYS A 153 14.63 -1.12 -3.07
CA LYS A 153 15.80 -1.18 -3.95
C LYS A 153 15.64 -2.13 -5.13
N ARG A 154 14.76 -3.13 -4.99
CA ARG A 154 14.39 -4.06 -6.06
C ARG A 154 13.11 -3.59 -6.71
N ALA A 155 12.97 -3.88 -8.00
CA ALA A 155 11.71 -3.67 -8.68
C ALA A 155 10.61 -4.47 -7.98
N LEU A 156 9.57 -3.76 -7.52
CA LEU A 156 8.42 -4.35 -6.88
C LEU A 156 7.50 -4.92 -7.96
N GLU A 157 7.03 -6.14 -7.74
CA GLU A 157 5.99 -6.75 -8.56
C GLU A 157 4.67 -6.72 -7.79
N VAL A 158 3.60 -6.32 -8.49
CA VAL A 158 2.21 -6.42 -8.02
C VAL A 158 1.50 -7.36 -8.99
N PRO A 159 1.47 -8.67 -8.73
CA PRO A 159 0.92 -9.64 -9.67
C PRO A 159 -0.59 -9.43 -9.87
N LEU A 160 -1.02 -9.47 -11.13
CA LEU A 160 -2.41 -9.28 -11.59
C LEU A 160 -2.97 -7.89 -11.27
N SER A 161 -3.32 -7.63 -10.02
CA SER A 161 -3.83 -6.34 -9.53
C SER A 161 -3.55 -6.19 -8.03
N LEU A 162 -3.60 -4.97 -7.51
CA LEU A 162 -3.47 -4.73 -6.07
C LEU A 162 -4.55 -5.51 -5.29
N ALA A 163 -5.80 -5.46 -5.75
CA ALA A 163 -6.92 -6.19 -5.15
C ALA A 163 -6.69 -7.71 -5.10
N ARG A 164 -6.00 -8.28 -6.10
CA ARG A 164 -5.64 -9.71 -6.10
C ARG A 164 -4.44 -10.03 -5.24
N CYS A 165 -3.43 -9.17 -5.25
CA CYS A 165 -2.23 -9.35 -4.47
C CYS A 165 -2.50 -9.24 -2.96
N ILE A 166 -3.00 -8.10 -2.49
CA ILE A 166 -3.20 -7.85 -1.05
C ILE A 166 -4.60 -8.26 -0.56
N GLY A 167 -5.55 -8.47 -1.46
CA GLY A 167 -6.96 -8.68 -1.14
C GLY A 167 -7.78 -7.39 -1.17
N THR A 168 -9.10 -7.52 -1.37
CA THR A 168 -10.05 -6.41 -1.24
C THR A 168 -10.15 -5.96 0.22
N SER A 169 -10.29 -4.65 0.46
CA SER A 169 -10.32 -4.07 1.80
C SER A 169 -11.36 -2.95 1.91
N SER A 170 -12.28 -3.09 2.87
CA SER A 170 -13.24 -2.04 3.21
C SER A 170 -12.64 -0.93 4.07
N SER A 171 -11.44 -1.12 4.62
CA SER A 171 -10.82 -0.17 5.58
C SER A 171 -9.63 0.58 4.99
N LEU A 172 -9.05 0.13 3.87
CA LEU A 172 -7.81 0.69 3.33
C LEU A 172 -8.06 2.10 2.78
N GLU A 173 -7.36 3.10 3.34
CA GLU A 173 -7.52 4.52 3.04
C GLU A 173 -6.34 5.09 2.27
N VAL A 174 -5.12 4.61 2.54
CA VAL A 174 -3.88 5.15 1.94
C VAL A 174 -2.99 4.00 1.47
N VAL A 175 -2.62 4.06 0.20
CA VAL A 175 -1.61 3.19 -0.41
C VAL A 175 -0.52 4.05 -1.03
N SER A 176 0.70 3.95 -0.51
CA SER A 176 1.87 4.57 -1.09
C SER A 176 2.86 3.51 -1.55
N LEU A 177 3.11 3.49 -2.87
CA LEU A 177 4.06 2.62 -3.56
C LEU A 177 5.08 3.45 -4.36
N GLU A 178 5.45 4.61 -3.85
CA GLU A 178 6.40 5.52 -4.48
C GLU A 178 7.81 4.89 -4.55
N ARG A 179 8.59 5.21 -5.58
CA ARG A 179 10.00 4.77 -5.71
C ARG A 179 10.20 3.25 -5.63
N ASN A 180 9.39 2.47 -6.33
CA ASN A 180 9.51 1.00 -6.36
C ASN A 180 9.81 0.43 -7.75
N GLN A 181 10.16 1.28 -8.71
CA GLN A 181 10.49 0.86 -10.08
C GLN A 181 9.36 0.09 -10.77
N LEU A 182 8.10 0.33 -10.36
CA LEU A 182 6.91 -0.33 -10.94
C LEU A 182 6.84 0.00 -12.43
N LYS A 183 6.74 -1.02 -13.29
CA LYS A 183 6.60 -0.84 -14.74
C LYS A 183 5.15 -0.73 -15.20
N ALA A 184 4.26 -1.41 -14.48
CA ALA A 184 2.82 -1.39 -14.68
C ALA A 184 2.14 -1.47 -13.31
N PHE A 185 0.92 -0.95 -13.21
CA PHE A 185 0.13 -1.00 -11.99
C PHE A 185 -1.35 -1.06 -12.32
N ILE A 186 -2.05 -2.02 -11.72
CA ILE A 186 -3.49 -2.23 -11.86
C ILE A 186 -4.07 -2.26 -10.44
N ILE A 187 -5.07 -1.43 -10.14
CA ILE A 187 -5.63 -1.38 -8.78
C ILE A 187 -6.56 -2.56 -8.54
N ALA A 188 -7.41 -2.87 -9.50
CA ALA A 188 -8.38 -3.95 -9.42
C ALA A 188 -8.73 -4.45 -10.81
N ASP A 189 -9.14 -5.70 -10.85
CA ASP A 189 -9.78 -6.34 -12.00
C ASP A 189 -11.31 -6.44 -11.74
N ASP A 190 -12.02 -7.01 -12.70
CA ASP A 190 -13.49 -7.19 -12.73
C ASP A 190 -14.02 -8.17 -11.64
N THR A 191 -13.24 -8.45 -10.61
CA THR A 191 -13.56 -9.47 -9.60
C THR A 191 -14.41 -8.96 -8.44
N SER A 192 -14.54 -7.64 -8.28
CA SER A 192 -15.33 -7.01 -7.23
C SER A 192 -15.76 -5.61 -7.65
N ASP A 193 -17.03 -5.26 -7.43
CA ASP A 193 -17.58 -3.95 -7.78
C ASP A 193 -16.99 -2.79 -6.96
N GLN A 194 -16.50 -3.08 -5.74
CA GLN A 194 -15.91 -2.09 -4.84
C GLN A 194 -14.74 -2.72 -4.07
N PRO A 195 -13.56 -2.86 -4.70
CA PRO A 195 -12.42 -3.54 -4.11
C PRO A 195 -11.82 -2.77 -2.92
N PHE A 196 -11.89 -1.43 -2.97
CA PHE A 196 -11.37 -0.54 -1.95
C PHE A 196 -12.28 0.68 -1.70
N PRO A 197 -13.48 0.50 -1.11
CA PRO A 197 -14.48 1.56 -0.98
C PRO A 197 -14.03 2.73 -0.11
N ALA A 198 -13.06 2.53 0.80
CA ALA A 198 -12.52 3.55 1.69
C ALA A 198 -11.23 4.22 1.17
N LEU A 199 -10.67 3.78 0.04
CA LEU A 199 -9.38 4.29 -0.45
C LEU A 199 -9.51 5.76 -0.81
N ARG A 200 -8.63 6.60 -0.28
CA ARG A 200 -8.59 8.05 -0.47
C ARG A 200 -7.37 8.51 -1.24
N GLU A 201 -6.23 7.86 -1.02
CA GLU A 201 -4.95 8.26 -1.59
C GLU A 201 -4.23 7.06 -2.19
N LEU A 202 -3.85 7.20 -3.47
CA LEU A 202 -3.00 6.28 -4.20
C LEU A 202 -1.78 7.05 -4.71
N LEU A 203 -0.62 6.79 -4.11
CA LEU A 203 0.64 7.47 -4.42
C LEU A 203 1.58 6.51 -5.15
N LEU A 204 1.91 6.83 -6.40
CA LEU A 204 2.71 6.02 -7.34
C LEU A 204 3.87 6.83 -7.94
N ASP A 205 4.28 7.90 -7.27
CA ASP A 205 5.33 8.81 -7.73
C ASP A 205 6.66 8.07 -7.88
N GLN A 206 7.48 8.55 -8.84
CA GLN A 206 8.86 8.10 -9.03
C GLN A 206 8.98 6.59 -9.26
N ASN A 207 8.04 6.02 -10.02
CA ASN A 207 8.12 4.66 -10.52
C ASN A 207 8.63 4.63 -11.97
N HIS A 208 8.56 3.47 -12.61
CA HIS A 208 8.91 3.28 -14.02
C HIS A 208 7.66 3.05 -14.87
N LEU A 209 6.51 3.61 -14.46
CA LEU A 209 5.25 3.41 -15.15
C LEU A 209 5.36 3.99 -16.56
N ASN A 210 5.01 3.17 -17.55
CA ASN A 210 5.13 3.54 -18.95
C ASN A 210 3.85 3.19 -19.73
N GLY A 211 3.78 3.61 -21.00
CA GLY A 211 2.64 3.31 -21.84
C GLY A 211 1.36 3.99 -21.33
N THR A 212 0.31 3.20 -21.13
CA THR A 212 -0.99 3.71 -20.62
C THR A 212 -1.21 3.24 -19.20
N VAL A 213 -1.50 4.18 -18.30
CA VAL A 213 -2.02 3.85 -16.97
C VAL A 213 -3.55 3.79 -17.05
N ASP A 214 -4.07 2.58 -17.18
CA ASP A 214 -5.43 2.26 -16.77
C ASP A 214 -5.32 1.60 -15.39
N LEU A 215 -6.13 2.01 -14.42
CA LEU A 215 -6.08 1.38 -13.09
C LEU A 215 -6.75 -0.02 -13.10
N GLY A 216 -6.94 -0.65 -14.27
CA GLY A 216 -7.79 -1.83 -14.47
C GLY A 216 -9.26 -1.53 -14.71
N PHE A 217 -9.62 -0.26 -14.95
CA PHE A 217 -10.99 0.13 -15.25
C PHE A 217 -11.24 0.06 -16.75
N VAL A 218 -12.00 -0.95 -17.18
CA VAL A 218 -12.43 -1.08 -18.57
C VAL A 218 -13.66 -0.20 -18.80
N ALA A 219 -13.56 0.73 -19.76
CA ALA A 219 -14.69 1.56 -20.16
C ALA A 219 -15.82 0.71 -20.76
N GLY A 220 -17.06 0.88 -20.28
CA GLY A 220 -18.27 0.30 -20.89
C GLY A 220 -18.84 -0.97 -20.25
N LYS A 221 -18.38 -1.38 -19.07
CA LYS A 221 -19.05 -2.39 -18.22
C LYS A 221 -19.30 -1.85 -16.81
N GLU A 222 -20.01 -2.63 -15.98
CA GLU A 222 -20.12 -2.53 -14.52
C GLU A 222 -18.74 -2.62 -13.85
N ALA A 223 -17.81 -1.74 -14.23
CA ALA A 223 -16.45 -1.72 -13.73
C ALA A 223 -16.43 -1.07 -12.33
N PRO A 224 -15.50 -1.53 -11.46
CA PRO A 224 -15.51 -1.15 -10.07
C PRO A 224 -15.48 0.36 -9.85
N VAL A 225 -16.27 0.83 -8.88
CA VAL A 225 -16.29 2.24 -8.48
C VAL A 225 -15.47 2.41 -7.21
N MET A 226 -14.65 3.46 -7.16
CA MET A 226 -13.90 3.86 -5.97
C MET A 226 -14.45 5.20 -5.46
N PRO A 227 -15.54 5.16 -4.67
CA PRO A 227 -16.28 6.36 -4.31
C PRO A 227 -15.50 7.31 -3.39
N SER A 228 -14.53 6.79 -2.64
CA SER A 228 -13.74 7.57 -1.69
C SER A 228 -12.43 8.11 -2.25
N LEU A 229 -12.01 7.70 -3.46
CA LEU A 229 -10.68 8.08 -3.96
C LEU A 229 -10.66 9.58 -4.25
N ARG A 230 -9.70 10.29 -3.64
CA ARG A 230 -9.55 11.75 -3.72
C ARG A 230 -8.28 12.16 -4.43
N ARG A 231 -7.20 11.39 -4.26
CA ARG A 231 -5.87 11.72 -4.77
C ARG A 231 -5.24 10.53 -5.47
N ILE A 232 -4.81 10.74 -6.70
CA ILE A 232 -3.89 9.87 -7.43
C ILE A 232 -2.65 10.70 -7.78
N SER A 233 -1.48 10.18 -7.44
CA SER A 233 -0.20 10.81 -7.76
C SER A 233 0.66 9.88 -8.61
N LEU A 234 1.10 10.38 -9.77
CA LEU A 234 1.88 9.70 -10.81
C LEU A 234 3.12 10.54 -11.18
N ASN A 235 3.62 11.37 -10.28
CA ASN A 235 4.66 12.34 -10.58
C ASN A 235 5.99 11.68 -10.93
N ALA A 236 6.74 12.32 -11.81
CA ALA A 236 8.15 12.06 -12.09
C ALA A 236 8.48 10.58 -12.36
N GLN A 237 7.78 9.94 -13.30
CA GLN A 237 8.11 8.56 -13.69
C GLN A 237 9.48 8.54 -14.40
N THR A 238 10.39 7.69 -13.94
CA THR A 238 11.80 7.63 -14.39
C THR A 238 12.12 6.37 -15.19
N GLY A 239 11.11 5.70 -15.74
CA GLY A 239 11.27 4.50 -16.57
C GLY A 239 12.02 4.79 -17.87
N LYS A 240 12.60 3.73 -18.47
CA LYS A 240 13.24 3.85 -19.80
C LYS A 240 12.26 4.31 -20.88
N GLU A 241 11.02 3.88 -20.77
CA GLU A 241 9.92 4.32 -21.62
C GLU A 241 9.07 5.33 -20.85
N PRO A 242 8.60 6.40 -21.51
CA PRO A 242 7.79 7.41 -20.85
C PRO A 242 6.37 6.90 -20.59
N LEU A 243 5.75 7.47 -19.56
CA LEU A 243 4.29 7.47 -19.42
C LEU A 243 3.69 8.22 -20.63
N ARG A 244 2.86 7.53 -21.42
CA ARG A 244 2.32 8.05 -22.68
C ARG A 244 0.86 8.49 -22.57
N CYS A 245 0.08 7.84 -21.72
CA CYS A 245 -1.35 8.11 -21.58
C CYS A 245 -1.83 7.77 -20.18
N ILE A 246 -2.84 8.52 -19.70
CA ILE A 246 -3.62 8.19 -18.52
C ILE A 246 -5.04 7.92 -19.00
N SER A 247 -5.59 6.74 -18.68
CA SER A 247 -6.92 6.36 -19.13
C SER A 247 -7.98 7.30 -18.55
N PRO A 248 -8.81 7.97 -19.38
CA PRO A 248 -9.88 8.82 -18.89
C PRO A 248 -10.98 8.08 -18.13
N ALA A 249 -11.02 6.75 -18.22
CA ALA A 249 -11.92 5.91 -17.43
C ALA A 249 -11.79 6.17 -15.92
N ILE A 250 -10.61 6.61 -15.45
CA ILE A 250 -10.39 6.99 -14.05
C ILE A 250 -11.43 8.01 -13.56
N PHE A 251 -11.82 8.99 -14.39
CA PHE A 251 -12.80 10.02 -14.01
C PHE A 251 -14.23 9.50 -13.92
N ILE A 252 -14.55 8.41 -14.63
CA ILE A 252 -15.85 7.72 -14.54
C ILE A 252 -15.90 6.90 -13.25
N HIS A 253 -14.84 6.15 -12.96
CA HIS A 253 -14.80 5.19 -11.84
C HIS A 253 -14.43 5.82 -10.49
N CYS A 254 -13.90 7.04 -10.49
CA CYS A 254 -13.50 7.78 -9.31
C CYS A 254 -14.26 9.13 -9.23
N PRO A 255 -15.59 9.13 -9.01
CA PRO A 255 -16.39 10.35 -9.07
C PRO A 255 -16.00 11.40 -8.02
N GLY A 256 -15.37 10.97 -6.92
CA GLY A 256 -14.87 11.86 -5.87
C GLY A 256 -13.42 12.30 -6.04
N LEU A 257 -12.77 12.02 -7.17
CA LEU A 257 -11.38 12.40 -7.39
C LEU A 257 -11.26 13.93 -7.38
N ASN A 258 -10.37 14.45 -6.55
CA ASN A 258 -10.11 15.89 -6.42
C ASN A 258 -8.74 16.28 -7.01
N SER A 259 -7.79 15.33 -7.04
CA SER A 259 -6.42 15.58 -7.45
C SER A 259 -5.89 14.39 -8.24
N LEU A 260 -5.47 14.67 -9.48
CA LEU A 260 -4.65 13.79 -10.31
C LEU A 260 -3.37 14.55 -10.65
N SER A 261 -2.24 14.12 -10.09
CA SER A 261 -0.94 14.76 -10.32
C SER A 261 -0.05 13.87 -11.18
N PHE A 262 0.54 14.42 -12.23
CA PHE A 262 1.51 13.74 -13.09
C PHE A 262 2.66 14.69 -13.47
N GLN A 263 3.03 15.56 -12.54
CA GLN A 263 4.08 16.56 -12.72
C GLN A 263 5.46 15.93 -12.85
N GLY A 264 6.35 16.55 -13.63
CA GLY A 264 7.72 16.10 -13.83
C GLY A 264 7.85 14.86 -14.72
N ASN A 265 6.78 14.47 -15.42
CA ASN A 265 6.84 13.46 -16.46
C ASN A 265 7.36 14.07 -17.77
N SER A 266 8.14 13.31 -18.54
CA SER A 266 8.78 13.83 -19.77
C SER A 266 7.80 14.24 -20.87
N ARG A 267 6.56 13.74 -20.83
CA ARG A 267 5.47 14.06 -21.77
C ARG A 267 4.28 14.72 -21.07
N GLU A 268 4.54 15.50 -20.02
CA GLU A 268 3.51 16.12 -19.19
C GLU A 268 2.50 16.95 -20.00
N GLU A 269 2.96 17.80 -20.92
CA GLU A 269 2.09 18.60 -21.79
C GLU A 269 1.21 17.72 -22.67
N GLU A 270 1.78 16.70 -23.32
CA GLU A 270 1.02 15.77 -24.17
C GLU A 270 0.00 14.95 -23.37
N LEU A 271 0.34 14.54 -22.13
CA LEU A 271 -0.59 13.87 -21.23
C LEU A 271 -1.77 14.78 -20.90
N HIS A 272 -1.50 16.04 -20.61
CA HIS A 272 -2.54 17.03 -20.32
C HIS A 272 -3.44 17.26 -21.54
N ASP A 273 -2.87 17.44 -22.74
CA ASP A 273 -3.63 17.64 -23.98
C ASP A 273 -4.54 16.45 -24.31
N LEU A 274 -4.04 15.22 -24.14
CA LEU A 274 -4.84 14.00 -24.32
C LEU A 274 -6.00 13.91 -23.32
N LEU A 275 -5.79 14.34 -22.07
CA LEU A 275 -6.85 14.37 -21.07
C LEU A 275 -7.91 15.44 -21.40
N VAL A 276 -7.50 16.65 -21.78
CA VAL A 276 -8.41 17.75 -22.16
C VAL A 276 -9.28 17.40 -23.37
N GLN A 277 -8.81 16.54 -24.27
CA GLN A 277 -9.60 16.05 -25.40
C GLN A 277 -10.64 14.99 -24.99
N SER A 278 -10.63 14.50 -23.76
CA SER A 278 -11.56 13.47 -23.30
C SER A 278 -12.83 14.06 -22.69
N ASP A 279 -13.99 13.64 -23.22
CA ASP A 279 -15.31 13.98 -22.68
C ASP A 279 -15.45 13.64 -21.18
N SER A 280 -14.84 12.53 -20.74
CA SER A 280 -14.89 12.09 -19.34
C SER A 280 -14.16 13.05 -18.41
N TYR A 281 -13.01 13.56 -18.85
CA TYR A 281 -12.24 14.54 -18.09
C TYR A 281 -12.93 15.91 -18.08
N CYS A 282 -13.41 16.38 -19.24
CA CYS A 282 -14.16 17.63 -19.34
C CYS A 282 -15.41 17.62 -18.43
N SER A 283 -16.18 16.54 -18.46
CA SER A 283 -17.35 16.36 -17.58
C SER A 283 -16.97 16.40 -16.11
N TRP A 284 -15.85 15.75 -15.73
CA TRP A 284 -15.34 15.79 -14.37
C TRP A 284 -14.91 17.21 -13.96
N GLN A 285 -14.21 17.96 -14.82
CA GLN A 285 -13.82 19.34 -14.53
C GLN A 285 -15.04 20.25 -14.29
N GLU A 286 -16.09 20.11 -15.09
CA GLU A 286 -17.33 20.87 -14.92
C GLU A 286 -18.02 20.56 -13.58
N GLN A 287 -18.06 19.28 -13.20
CA GLN A 287 -18.60 18.85 -11.91
C GLN A 287 -17.80 19.44 -10.74
N GLN A 288 -16.46 19.40 -10.80
CA GLN A 288 -15.61 19.99 -9.75
C GLN A 288 -15.83 21.51 -9.64
N ARG A 289 -15.90 22.22 -10.77
CA ARG A 289 -16.20 23.65 -10.79
C ARG A 289 -17.56 23.97 -10.15
N ALA A 290 -18.58 23.16 -10.42
CA ALA A 290 -19.90 23.32 -9.80
C ALA A 290 -19.85 23.10 -8.27
N VAL A 291 -19.08 22.13 -7.80
CA VAL A 291 -18.87 21.87 -6.36
C VAL A 291 -18.18 23.05 -5.68
N VAL A 292 -17.11 23.59 -6.29
CA VAL A 292 -16.39 24.76 -5.77
C VAL A 292 -17.31 25.99 -5.70
N ASN A 293 -18.04 26.28 -6.79
CA ASN A 293 -18.98 27.39 -6.83
C ASN A 293 -20.06 27.26 -5.75
N LYS A 294 -20.59 26.06 -5.52
CA LYS A 294 -21.56 25.80 -4.45
C LYS A 294 -20.98 26.06 -3.05
N LYS A 295 -19.70 25.72 -2.81
CA LYS A 295 -19.01 25.99 -1.53
C LYS A 295 -18.78 27.48 -1.30
N LEU A 296 -18.40 28.22 -2.35
CA LEU A 296 -18.24 29.67 -2.30
C LEU A 296 -19.56 30.38 -2.00
N HIS A 297 -20.67 29.97 -2.62
CA HIS A 297 -22.00 30.51 -2.34
C HIS A 297 -22.52 30.16 -0.94
N ALA A 298 -22.02 29.09 -0.31
CA ALA A 298 -22.36 28.69 1.05
C ALA A 298 -21.51 29.38 2.14
N GLY A 299 -20.66 30.35 1.78
CA GLY A 299 -19.88 31.16 2.73
C GLY A 299 -18.61 30.50 3.28
N GLY A 300 -18.16 29.38 2.69
CA GLY A 300 -16.90 28.74 3.05
C GLY A 300 -15.72 29.25 2.21
N GLN A 301 -14.55 29.41 2.83
CA GLN A 301 -13.29 29.59 2.09
C GLN A 301 -13.07 28.37 1.18
N ALA A 302 -13.11 28.57 -0.13
CA ALA A 302 -12.71 27.54 -1.08
C ALA A 302 -11.20 27.69 -1.36
N GLU A 303 -10.43 26.65 -1.06
CA GLU A 303 -9.09 26.52 -1.61
C GLU A 303 -9.21 26.26 -3.13
N LEU A 304 -8.56 27.12 -3.92
CA LEU A 304 -8.34 26.89 -5.34
C LEU A 304 -7.42 25.68 -5.50
N ILE A 305 -7.86 24.71 -6.29
CA ILE A 305 -7.09 23.54 -6.73
C ILE A 305 -6.24 23.96 -7.94
#